data_AF-A0A937PEF3-F1
#
_entry.id   AF-A0A937PEF3-F1
#
_cell.length_a   1.000
_cell.length_b   1.000
_cell.length_c   1.000
_cell.angle_alpha   90.00
_cell.angle_beta   90.00
_cell.angle_gamma   90.00
#
_symmetry.space_group_name_H-M   'P 1'
#
loop_
_entity.id
_entity.type
_entity.pdbx_description
1 polymer ?
#
loop_
_entity_poly.entity_id
_entity_poly.type
_entity_poly.pdbx_seq_one_letter_code
_entity_poly.pdbx_strand_id
1 'polypeptide(L)'
;MLVLQLFQGIYTFFLNEPAVAGGRLLLIALGFLFVYLSYKKILEPLIMLPMGIGMIAVNGGLMTFEAGTMGNLFINPLAGNVEELMYYLQIDFLQPIYTFTFSNGLIACLVFMGIGAITDIDILLAKPYMSLFLAVCAELGTILTLPIAMAMGLMPNEAAAIALVGGADGPMVLYGSIMLARDLFVPITVVAYVY
;
A
#
# COMPACT_ATOMS: atom_id res chain seq x y z
N MET A 1 20.06 31.07 3.20
CA MET A 1 20.43 30.23 2.03
C MET A 1 21.22 28.98 2.45
N LEU A 2 22.25 29.09 3.31
CA LEU A 2 23.08 27.95 3.76
C LEU A 2 22.35 26.93 4.66
N VAL A 3 21.49 27.38 5.58
CA VAL A 3 20.76 26.50 6.53
C VAL A 3 19.72 25.62 5.84
N LEU A 4 19.06 26.16 4.79
CA LEU A 4 18.08 25.40 4.01
C LEU A 4 18.79 24.31 3.16
N GLN A 5 19.97 24.59 2.62
CA GLN A 5 20.77 23.58 1.91
C GLN A 5 21.27 22.45 2.84
N LEU A 6 21.40 22.71 4.14
CA LEU A 6 21.78 21.70 5.15
C LEU A 6 20.63 20.70 5.42
N PHE A 7 19.38 21.17 5.33
CA PHE A 7 18.17 20.35 5.46
C PHE A 7 17.51 20.20 4.09
N GLN A 8 18.12 19.39 3.23
CA GLN A 8 17.61 19.14 1.89
C GLN A 8 16.14 18.71 1.87
N GLY A 9 15.69 17.91 2.85
CA GLY A 9 14.28 17.53 2.99
C GLY A 9 13.30 18.69 3.14
N ILE A 10 13.70 19.82 3.75
CA ILE A 10 12.86 21.02 3.87
C ILE A 10 13.00 21.90 2.62
N TYR A 11 14.23 22.02 2.11
CA TYR A 11 14.53 22.81 0.93
C TYR A 11 13.85 22.29 -0.34
N THR A 12 13.69 20.96 -0.47
CA THR A 12 13.00 20.35 -1.60
C THR A 12 11.52 20.74 -1.69
N PHE A 13 10.84 21.04 -0.57
CA PHE A 13 9.45 21.53 -0.63
C PHE A 13 9.31 22.91 -1.30
N PHE A 14 10.34 23.75 -1.25
CA PHE A 14 10.35 25.07 -1.88
C PHE A 14 10.74 25.05 -3.37
N LEU A 15 11.22 23.90 -3.86
CA LEU A 15 11.60 23.70 -5.26
C LEU A 15 10.52 22.97 -6.09
N ASN A 16 9.62 22.25 -5.43
CA ASN A 16 8.49 21.57 -6.09
C ASN A 16 7.33 22.54 -6.37
N GLU A 17 6.46 22.16 -7.31
CA GLU A 17 5.18 22.86 -7.47
C GLU A 17 4.41 22.91 -6.14
N PRO A 18 3.77 24.05 -5.81
CA PRO A 18 3.11 24.23 -4.51
C PRO A 18 1.97 23.23 -4.27
N ALA A 19 1.33 22.73 -5.34
CA ALA A 19 0.31 21.69 -5.25
C ALA A 19 0.89 20.33 -4.80
N VAL A 20 2.04 19.94 -5.36
CA VAL A 20 2.74 18.69 -5.01
C VAL A 20 3.32 18.77 -3.59
N ALA A 21 3.89 19.92 -3.23
CA ALA A 21 4.37 20.18 -1.87
C ALA A 21 3.22 20.09 -0.83
N GLY A 22 2.06 20.67 -1.14
CA GLY A 22 0.86 20.59 -0.31
C GLY A 22 0.34 19.15 -0.15
N GLY A 23 0.26 18.40 -1.24
CA GLY A 23 -0.15 16.99 -1.21
C GLY A 23 0.76 16.12 -0.35
N ARG A 24 2.08 16.34 -0.41
CA ARG A 24 3.06 15.62 0.42
C ARG A 24 2.92 15.96 1.91
N LEU A 25 2.72 17.23 2.25
CA LEU A 25 2.47 17.64 3.64
C LEU A 25 1.19 17.00 4.19
N LEU A 26 0.15 16.88 3.36
CA LEU A 26 -1.06 16.13 3.71
C LEU A 26 -0.73 14.67 3.99
N LEU A 27 -0.01 13.99 3.10
CA LEU A 27 0.38 12.58 3.29
C LEU A 27 1.25 12.36 4.54
N ILE A 28 2.14 13.30 4.88
CA ILE A 28 2.90 13.25 6.13
C ILE A 28 1.96 13.34 7.33
N ALA A 29 1.02 14.28 7.33
CA ALA A 29 0.03 14.42 8.40
C ALA A 29 -0.86 13.18 8.53
N LEU A 30 -1.25 12.58 7.40
CA LEU A 30 -2.01 11.33 7.34
C LEU A 30 -1.19 10.15 7.88
N GLY A 31 0.11 10.08 7.56
CA GLY A 31 1.02 9.09 8.14
C GLY A 31 1.12 9.21 9.66
N PHE A 32 1.21 10.43 10.21
CA PHE A 32 1.16 10.63 11.67
C PHE A 32 -0.18 10.22 12.27
N LEU A 33 -1.29 10.48 11.56
CA LEU A 33 -2.61 10.02 11.97
C LEU A 33 -2.67 8.50 12.06
N PHE A 34 -2.14 7.76 11.08
CA PHE A 34 -2.10 6.30 11.10
C PHE A 34 -1.22 5.74 12.23
N VAL A 35 -0.07 6.35 12.49
CA VAL A 35 0.78 6.00 13.64
C VAL A 35 0.02 6.22 14.95
N TYR A 36 -0.71 7.33 15.06
CA TYR A 36 -1.51 7.64 16.24
C TYR A 36 -2.68 6.69 16.45
N LEU A 37 -3.43 6.36 15.39
CA LEU A 37 -4.56 5.43 15.43
C LEU A 37 -4.10 4.00 15.74
N SER A 38 -2.95 3.59 15.22
CA SER A 38 -2.28 2.33 15.56
C SER A 38 -1.91 2.26 17.04
N TYR A 39 -1.34 3.35 17.59
CA TYR A 39 -1.00 3.42 19.02
C TYR A 39 -2.25 3.33 19.91
N LYS A 40 -3.34 3.99 19.52
CA LYS A 40 -4.64 3.89 20.20
C LYS A 40 -5.35 2.54 20.02
N LYS A 41 -4.81 1.63 19.21
CA LYS A 41 -5.40 0.31 18.88
C LYS A 41 -6.79 0.40 18.26
N ILE A 42 -7.05 1.48 17.51
CA ILE A 42 -8.30 1.64 16.75
C ILE A 42 -8.18 0.93 15.40
N LEU A 43 -7.00 1.02 14.77
CA LEU A 43 -6.65 0.30 13.55
C LEU A 43 -5.66 -0.83 13.85
N GLU A 44 -5.51 -1.77 12.92
CA GLU A 44 -4.58 -2.90 13.02
C GLU A 44 -3.11 -2.44 13.16
N PRO A 45 -2.52 -2.51 14.38
CA PRO A 45 -1.23 -1.88 14.62
C PRO A 45 -0.08 -2.57 13.89
N LEU A 46 -0.24 -3.86 13.57
CA LEU A 46 0.80 -4.68 12.93
C LEU A 46 1.15 -4.15 11.53
N ILE A 47 0.15 -3.64 10.79
CA ILE A 47 0.30 -3.22 9.38
C ILE A 47 0.26 -1.70 9.27
N MET A 48 -0.63 -1.03 10.01
CA MET A 48 -0.81 0.43 9.91
C MET A 48 0.36 1.23 10.48
N LEU A 49 1.03 0.72 11.51
CA LEU A 49 2.19 1.38 12.08
C LEU A 49 3.37 1.46 11.09
N PRO A 50 3.86 0.34 10.50
CA PRO A 50 4.93 0.40 9.51
C PRO A 50 4.50 1.16 8.24
N MET A 51 3.23 1.06 7.82
CA MET A 51 2.71 1.81 6.68
C MET A 51 2.71 3.33 6.92
N GLY A 52 2.26 3.79 8.09
CA GLY A 52 2.30 5.20 8.47
C GLY A 52 3.72 5.77 8.55
N ILE A 53 4.66 5.00 9.11
CA ILE A 53 6.08 5.38 9.15
C ILE A 53 6.65 5.48 7.72
N GLY A 54 6.36 4.51 6.85
CA GLY A 54 6.76 4.54 5.44
C GLY A 54 6.22 5.76 4.70
N MET A 55 4.94 6.10 4.92
CA MET A 55 4.29 7.27 4.32
C MET A 55 4.97 8.58 4.77
N ILE A 56 5.34 8.71 6.05
CA ILE A 56 6.10 9.88 6.55
C ILE A 56 7.49 9.92 5.92
N ALA A 57 8.22 8.81 5.93
CA ALA A 57 9.59 8.73 5.45
C ALA A 57 9.71 9.03 3.95
N VAL A 58 8.83 8.47 3.12
CA VAL A 58 8.82 8.67 1.67
C VAL A 58 8.47 10.11 1.28
N ASN A 59 7.54 10.73 1.99
CA ASN A 59 7.09 12.10 1.67
C ASN A 59 7.97 13.18 2.30
N GLY A 60 8.66 12.89 3.40
CA GLY A 60 9.60 13.82 4.07
C GLY A 60 11.06 13.68 3.66
N GLY A 61 11.46 12.53 3.11
CA GLY A 61 12.83 12.16 2.76
C GLY A 61 13.25 12.48 1.32
N LEU A 62 12.89 13.67 0.82
CA LEU A 62 13.21 14.10 -0.54
C LEU A 62 14.57 14.78 -0.60
N MET A 63 15.37 14.40 -1.58
CA MET A 63 16.68 14.99 -1.84
C MET A 63 16.81 15.37 -3.31
N THR A 64 17.72 16.30 -3.60
CA THR A 64 18.03 16.69 -4.97
C THR A 64 19.22 15.86 -5.44
N PHE A 65 19.02 14.99 -6.43
CA PHE A 65 20.09 14.17 -7.00
C PHE A 65 20.93 14.95 -8.02
N GLU A 66 22.12 14.43 -8.35
CA GLU A 66 22.93 14.96 -9.45
C GLU A 66 22.14 14.86 -10.76
N ALA A 67 22.07 15.97 -11.50
CA ALA A 67 21.17 16.28 -12.64
C ALA A 67 19.87 17.05 -12.31
N GLY A 68 19.63 17.45 -11.06
CA GLY A 68 18.48 18.31 -10.72
C GLY A 68 17.13 17.58 -10.70
N THR A 69 17.16 16.25 -10.79
CA THR A 69 16.00 15.39 -10.57
C THR A 69 15.70 15.32 -9.08
N MET A 70 14.45 15.59 -8.71
CA MET A 70 13.98 15.44 -7.33
C MET A 70 13.51 14.01 -7.14
N GLY A 71 14.07 13.31 -6.16
CA GLY A 71 13.67 11.95 -5.84
C GLY A 71 13.75 11.66 -4.35
N ASN A 72 13.14 10.54 -3.95
CA ASN A 72 13.28 9.98 -2.62
C ASN A 72 14.45 8.98 -2.64
N LEU A 73 15.07 8.73 -1.48
CA LEU A 73 16.12 7.71 -1.32
C LEU A 73 15.54 6.37 -0.83
N PHE A 74 14.24 6.16 -1.08
CA PHE A 74 13.45 5.18 -0.37
C PHE A 74 12.80 4.16 -1.31
N ILE A 75 12.07 4.53 -2.36
CA ILE A 75 11.28 3.56 -3.16
C ILE A 75 10.95 4.10 -4.57
N ASN A 76 11.28 3.34 -5.62
CA ASN A 76 10.59 3.42 -6.92
C ASN A 76 9.66 2.21 -7.08
N PRO A 77 8.34 2.37 -6.87
CA PRO A 77 7.38 1.26 -6.84
C PRO A 77 7.15 0.60 -8.22
N LEU A 78 7.67 1.18 -9.31
CA LEU A 78 7.48 0.72 -10.68
C LEU A 78 8.77 0.23 -11.36
N ALA A 79 9.88 0.09 -10.63
CA ALA A 79 11.14 -0.40 -11.19
C ALA A 79 11.00 -1.86 -11.67
N GLY A 80 10.80 -2.03 -12.97
CA GLY A 80 10.62 -3.33 -13.62
C GLY A 80 11.87 -3.87 -14.33
N ASN A 81 12.88 -3.02 -14.57
CA ASN A 81 14.10 -3.40 -15.30
C ASN A 81 15.25 -3.76 -14.35
N VAL A 82 16.04 -4.79 -14.71
CA VAL A 82 17.16 -5.29 -13.90
C VAL A 82 18.25 -4.23 -13.70
N GLU A 83 18.51 -3.39 -14.70
CA GLU A 83 19.49 -2.29 -14.61
C GLU A 83 19.02 -1.16 -13.69
N GLU A 84 17.74 -0.78 -13.78
CA GLU A 84 17.12 0.16 -12.85
C GLU A 84 17.08 -0.40 -11.43
N LEU A 85 16.74 -1.68 -11.28
CA LEU A 85 16.75 -2.33 -9.98
C LEU A 85 18.14 -2.34 -9.36
N MET A 86 19.21 -2.65 -10.11
CA MET A 86 20.59 -2.60 -9.60
C MET A 86 21.03 -1.19 -9.21
N TYR A 87 20.58 -0.16 -9.94
CA TYR A 87 20.80 1.25 -9.60
C TYR A 87 20.05 1.63 -8.30
N TYR A 88 18.76 1.30 -8.21
CA TYR A 88 17.95 1.54 -7.01
C TYR A 88 18.39 0.69 -5.81
N LEU A 89 18.90 -0.53 -5.98
CA LEU A 89 19.43 -1.35 -4.88
C LEU A 89 20.66 -0.72 -4.20
N GLN A 90 21.38 0.17 -4.89
CA GLN A 90 22.53 0.90 -4.34
C GLN A 90 22.17 2.28 -3.77
N ILE A 91 21.02 2.84 -4.15
CA ILE A 91 20.57 4.20 -3.76
C ILE A 91 19.38 4.14 -2.78
N ASP A 92 18.41 3.27 -3.03
CA ASP A 92 17.18 3.08 -2.26
C ASP A 92 17.25 1.82 -1.38
N PHE A 93 17.57 1.99 -0.10
CA PHE A 93 17.78 0.86 0.81
C PHE A 93 16.53 0.00 1.07
N LEU A 94 15.31 0.53 0.84
CA LEU A 94 14.06 -0.22 1.00
C LEU A 94 13.61 -0.90 -0.30
N GLN A 95 14.17 -0.53 -1.45
CA GLN A 95 13.85 -1.17 -2.73
C GLN A 95 14.05 -2.68 -2.74
N PRO A 96 15.15 -3.27 -2.20
CA PRO A 96 15.28 -4.73 -2.15
C PRO A 96 14.14 -5.38 -1.36
N ILE A 97 13.80 -4.82 -0.20
CA ILE A 97 12.70 -5.33 0.63
C ILE A 97 11.42 -5.26 -0.20
N TYR A 98 11.09 -4.10 -0.76
CA TYR A 98 9.87 -3.90 -1.54
C TYR A 98 9.77 -4.86 -2.75
N THR A 99 10.83 -4.98 -3.54
CA THR A 99 10.85 -5.86 -4.72
C THR A 99 10.73 -7.32 -4.32
N PHE A 100 11.47 -7.78 -3.30
CA PHE A 100 11.45 -9.19 -2.91
C PHE A 100 10.18 -9.58 -2.14
N THR A 101 9.60 -8.67 -1.34
CA THR A 101 8.42 -8.98 -0.52
C THR A 101 7.12 -8.66 -1.25
N PHE A 102 6.95 -7.45 -1.78
CA PHE A 102 5.68 -6.98 -2.34
C PHE A 102 5.56 -7.21 -3.85
N SER A 103 6.58 -6.85 -4.64
CA SER A 103 6.48 -6.94 -6.11
C SER A 103 6.33 -8.37 -6.63
N ASN A 104 6.93 -9.34 -5.96
CA ASN A 104 6.81 -10.76 -6.31
C ASN A 104 5.59 -11.45 -5.70
N GLY A 105 4.78 -10.75 -4.90
CA GLY A 105 3.62 -11.32 -4.20
C GLY A 105 3.96 -12.36 -3.11
N LEU A 106 5.26 -12.64 -2.89
CA LEU A 106 5.72 -13.66 -1.94
C LEU A 106 5.24 -13.37 -0.52
N ILE A 107 5.18 -12.10 -0.12
CA ILE A 107 4.68 -11.72 1.21
C ILE A 107 3.20 -12.07 1.39
N ALA A 108 2.38 -11.88 0.36
CA ALA A 108 0.96 -12.25 0.44
C ALA A 108 0.83 -13.76 0.65
N CYS A 109 1.57 -14.58 -0.10
CA CYS A 109 1.58 -16.03 0.07
C CYS A 109 2.03 -16.47 1.46
N LEU A 110 3.10 -15.86 2.00
CA LEU A 110 3.60 -16.18 3.35
C LEU A 110 2.62 -15.77 4.44
N VAL A 111 1.98 -14.61 4.30
CA VAL A 111 0.94 -14.15 5.24
C VAL A 111 -0.28 -15.07 5.16
N PHE A 112 -0.73 -15.46 3.96
CA PHE A 112 -1.81 -16.43 3.78
C PHE A 112 -1.51 -17.79 4.41
N MET A 113 -0.28 -18.27 4.26
CA MET A 113 0.16 -19.50 4.92
C MET A 113 0.08 -19.37 6.45
N GLY A 114 0.51 -18.23 6.99
CA GLY A 114 0.41 -17.92 8.42
C GLY A 114 -1.03 -17.87 8.93
N ILE A 115 -1.91 -17.14 8.22
CA ILE A 115 -3.35 -17.06 8.54
C ILE A 115 -3.97 -18.46 8.49
N GLY A 116 -3.69 -19.24 7.45
CA GLY A 116 -4.19 -20.60 7.31
C GLY A 116 -3.73 -21.54 8.43
N ALA A 117 -2.50 -21.37 8.94
CA ALA A 117 -1.96 -22.17 10.03
C ALA A 117 -2.61 -21.87 11.40
N ILE A 118 -3.17 -20.67 11.59
CA ILE A 118 -3.85 -20.26 12.83
C ILE A 118 -5.38 -20.36 12.76
N THR A 119 -5.94 -20.68 11.58
CA THR A 119 -7.39 -20.70 11.37
C THR A 119 -8.00 -22.02 11.84
N ASP A 120 -8.92 -21.94 12.80
CA ASP A 120 -9.68 -23.10 13.29
C ASP A 120 -10.74 -23.53 12.26
N ILE A 121 -10.76 -24.83 11.93
CA ILE A 121 -11.68 -25.41 10.94
C ILE A 121 -12.90 -26.11 11.56
N ASP A 122 -13.03 -26.11 12.89
CA ASP A 122 -14.03 -26.88 13.62
C ASP A 122 -15.46 -26.52 13.21
N ILE A 123 -15.76 -25.22 13.07
CA ILE A 123 -17.09 -24.73 12.68
C ILE A 123 -17.42 -25.11 11.23
N LEU A 124 -16.43 -25.03 10.35
CA LEU A 124 -16.56 -25.40 8.94
C LEU A 124 -16.88 -26.89 8.79
N LEU A 125 -16.19 -27.75 9.55
CA LEU A 125 -16.41 -29.20 9.55
C LEU A 125 -17.73 -29.59 10.23
N ALA A 126 -18.10 -28.93 11.34
CA ALA A 126 -19.32 -29.23 12.07
C ALA A 126 -20.60 -28.81 11.31
N LYS A 127 -20.55 -27.69 10.57
CA LYS A 127 -21.70 -27.12 9.86
C LYS A 127 -21.30 -26.59 8.48
N PRO A 128 -21.02 -27.46 7.49
CA PRO A 128 -20.50 -27.06 6.20
C PRO A 128 -21.46 -26.18 5.40
N TYR A 129 -22.75 -26.51 5.37
CA TYR A 129 -23.74 -25.76 4.57
C TYR A 129 -23.99 -24.34 5.10
N MET A 130 -24.04 -24.18 6.43
CA MET A 130 -24.17 -22.86 7.06
C MET A 130 -22.95 -21.98 6.79
N SER A 131 -21.75 -22.57 6.92
CA SER A 131 -20.49 -21.86 6.69
C SER A 131 -20.35 -21.42 5.22
N LEU A 132 -20.69 -22.31 4.28
CA LEU A 132 -20.68 -21.99 2.85
C LEU A 132 -21.69 -20.89 2.49
N PHE A 133 -22.90 -20.96 3.03
CA PHE A 133 -23.92 -19.94 2.81
C PHE A 133 -23.47 -18.57 3.32
N LEU A 134 -22.89 -18.51 4.52
CA LEU A 134 -22.36 -17.27 5.09
C LEU A 134 -21.21 -16.72 4.24
N ALA A 135 -20.29 -17.58 3.77
CA ALA A 135 -19.19 -17.18 2.90
C ALA A 135 -19.68 -16.55 1.59
N VAL A 136 -20.69 -17.15 0.94
CA VAL A 136 -21.29 -16.58 -0.28
C VAL A 136 -21.92 -15.22 0.01
N CYS A 137 -22.62 -15.06 1.14
CA CYS A 137 -23.18 -13.77 1.53
C CYS A 137 -22.10 -12.73 1.84
N ALA A 138 -20.98 -13.13 2.44
CA ALA A 138 -19.85 -12.24 2.72
C ALA A 138 -19.22 -11.71 1.42
N GLU A 139 -19.09 -12.56 0.41
CA GLU A 139 -18.56 -12.19 -0.92
C GLU A 139 -19.52 -11.35 -1.77
N LEU A 140 -20.76 -11.11 -1.34
CA LEU A 140 -21.64 -10.19 -2.08
C LEU A 140 -21.03 -8.77 -2.16
N GLY A 141 -20.21 -8.38 -1.18
CA GLY A 141 -19.49 -7.11 -1.20
C GLY A 141 -18.57 -6.97 -2.42
N THR A 142 -17.82 -8.01 -2.77
CA THR A 142 -16.93 -7.99 -3.94
C THR A 142 -17.73 -7.92 -5.24
N ILE A 143 -18.81 -8.70 -5.33
CA ILE A 143 -19.68 -8.76 -6.51
C ILE A 143 -20.39 -7.43 -6.76
N LEU A 144 -20.87 -6.76 -5.71
CA LEU A 144 -21.60 -5.48 -5.83
C LEU A 144 -20.66 -4.30 -6.10
N THR A 145 -19.43 -4.34 -5.59
CA THR A 145 -18.47 -3.24 -5.77
C THR A 145 -17.98 -3.13 -7.22
N LEU A 146 -17.85 -4.24 -7.94
CA LEU A 146 -17.40 -4.27 -9.34
C LEU A 146 -18.27 -3.42 -10.31
N PRO A 147 -19.59 -3.63 -10.41
CA PRO A 147 -20.43 -2.83 -11.32
C PRO A 147 -20.51 -1.36 -10.90
N ILE A 148 -20.44 -1.06 -9.59
CA ILE A 148 -20.42 0.31 -9.09
C ILE A 148 -19.15 1.02 -9.55
N ALA A 149 -17.97 0.39 -9.38
CA ALA A 149 -16.70 0.94 -9.82
C ALA A 149 -16.66 1.16 -11.35
N MET A 150 -17.19 0.21 -12.13
CA MET A 150 -17.33 0.38 -13.59
C MET A 150 -18.28 1.52 -13.96
N ALA A 151 -19.41 1.67 -13.24
CA ALA A 151 -20.35 2.77 -13.45
C ALA A 151 -19.75 4.15 -13.11
N MET A 152 -18.78 4.20 -12.19
CA MET A 152 -18.01 5.39 -11.86
C MET A 152 -16.91 5.73 -12.89
N GLY A 153 -16.75 4.90 -13.93
CA GLY A 153 -15.85 5.17 -15.05
C GLY A 153 -14.44 4.57 -14.90
N LEU A 154 -14.21 3.69 -13.91
CA LEU A 154 -12.93 3.00 -13.74
C LEU A 154 -12.73 1.91 -14.78
N MET A 155 -11.48 1.65 -15.17
CA MET A 155 -11.17 0.56 -16.09
C MET A 155 -11.52 -0.79 -15.46
N PRO A 156 -11.87 -1.83 -16.24
CA PRO A 156 -12.25 -3.14 -15.70
C PRO A 156 -11.21 -3.73 -14.73
N ASN A 157 -9.91 -3.53 -15.01
CA ASN A 157 -8.82 -4.01 -14.16
C ASN A 157 -8.75 -3.27 -12.82
N GLU A 158 -8.95 -1.94 -12.84
CA GLU A 158 -8.96 -1.10 -11.63
C GLU A 158 -10.21 -1.37 -10.79
N ALA A 159 -11.36 -1.49 -11.45
CA ALA A 159 -12.62 -1.85 -10.83
C ALA A 159 -12.53 -3.24 -10.17
N ALA A 160 -11.89 -4.21 -10.82
CA ALA A 160 -11.65 -5.53 -10.24
C ALA A 160 -10.70 -5.47 -9.04
N ALA A 161 -9.64 -4.68 -9.10
CA ALA A 161 -8.73 -4.48 -7.96
C ALA A 161 -9.43 -3.85 -6.75
N ILE A 162 -10.29 -2.86 -6.98
CA ILE A 162 -11.08 -2.20 -5.92
C ILE A 162 -12.16 -3.13 -5.37
N ALA A 163 -12.81 -3.92 -6.24
CA ALA A 163 -13.85 -4.86 -5.82
C ALA A 163 -13.35 -5.88 -4.80
N LEU A 164 -12.08 -6.29 -4.87
CA LEU A 164 -11.47 -7.20 -3.89
C LEU A 164 -11.53 -6.68 -2.45
N VAL A 165 -11.59 -5.35 -2.24
CA VAL A 165 -11.72 -4.76 -0.89
C VAL A 165 -12.99 -5.24 -0.20
N GLY A 166 -14.06 -5.51 -0.96
CA GLY A 166 -15.32 -6.03 -0.43
C GLY A 166 -15.22 -7.40 0.24
N GLY A 167 -14.14 -8.15 0.02
CA GLY A 167 -13.89 -9.45 0.65
C GLY A 167 -13.24 -9.34 2.03
N ALA A 168 -12.86 -8.12 2.45
CA ALA A 168 -12.20 -7.82 3.72
C ALA A 168 -10.93 -8.66 3.99
N ASP A 169 -10.25 -9.08 2.93
CA ASP A 169 -9.02 -9.87 3.00
C ASP A 169 -7.83 -9.03 2.49
N GLY A 170 -7.15 -8.36 3.43
CA GLY A 170 -6.07 -7.42 3.14
C GLY A 170 -4.94 -8.01 2.28
N PRO A 171 -4.40 -9.20 2.58
CA PRO A 171 -3.39 -9.85 1.74
C PRO A 171 -3.87 -10.17 0.32
N MET A 172 -5.14 -10.57 0.12
CA MET A 172 -5.70 -10.80 -1.21
C MET A 172 -5.82 -9.49 -1.99
N VAL A 173 -6.27 -8.42 -1.32
CA VAL A 173 -6.38 -7.08 -1.94
C VAL A 173 -5.03 -6.56 -2.37
N LEU A 174 -4.00 -6.71 -1.54
CA LEU A 174 -2.64 -6.32 -1.86
C LEU A 174 -2.13 -7.09 -3.09
N TYR A 175 -2.30 -8.41 -3.11
CA TYR A 175 -1.87 -9.25 -4.22
C TYR A 175 -2.61 -8.92 -5.52
N GLY A 176 -3.95 -8.86 -5.46
CA GLY A 176 -4.79 -8.60 -6.62
C GLY A 176 -4.58 -7.20 -7.21
N SER A 177 -4.39 -6.18 -6.37
CA SER A 177 -4.12 -4.83 -6.85
C SER A 177 -2.75 -4.70 -7.53
N ILE A 178 -1.71 -5.42 -7.07
CA ILE A 178 -0.41 -5.47 -7.76
C ILE A 178 -0.51 -6.19 -9.12
N MET A 179 -1.38 -7.19 -9.26
CA MET A 179 -1.55 -7.91 -10.52
C MET A 179 -2.43 -7.17 -11.53
N LEU A 180 -3.45 -6.46 -11.05
CA LEU A 180 -4.47 -5.85 -11.91
C LEU A 180 -4.25 -4.33 -12.13
N ALA A 181 -3.80 -3.61 -11.12
CA ALA A 181 -3.72 -2.14 -11.12
C ALA A 181 -2.50 -1.64 -10.30
N ARG A 182 -1.29 -1.84 -10.85
CA ARG A 182 -0.01 -1.49 -10.22
C ARG A 182 0.13 -0.02 -9.85
N ASP A 183 -0.57 0.90 -10.51
CA ASP A 183 -0.45 2.32 -10.15
C ASP A 183 -1.35 2.69 -8.96
N LEU A 184 -2.36 1.85 -8.66
CA LEU A 184 -3.37 2.08 -7.62
C LEU A 184 -3.22 1.14 -6.41
N PHE A 185 -2.23 0.24 -6.38
CA PHE A 185 -2.13 -0.72 -5.29
C PHE A 185 -1.97 -0.05 -3.92
N VAL A 186 -1.20 1.04 -3.82
CA VAL A 186 -1.00 1.76 -2.55
C VAL A 186 -2.32 2.31 -2.00
N PRO A 187 -3.08 3.15 -2.73
CA PRO A 187 -4.34 3.67 -2.20
C PRO A 187 -5.37 2.57 -1.94
N ILE A 188 -5.46 1.55 -2.79
CA ILE A 188 -6.40 0.42 -2.59
C ILE A 188 -6.06 -0.34 -1.29
N THR A 189 -4.78 -0.64 -1.08
CA THR A 189 -4.31 -1.37 0.12
C THR A 189 -4.55 -0.55 1.39
N VAL A 190 -4.28 0.77 1.37
CA VAL A 190 -4.55 1.64 2.53
C VAL A 190 -6.03 1.59 2.90
N VAL A 191 -6.93 1.74 1.92
CA VAL A 191 -8.38 1.70 2.17
C VAL A 191 -8.81 0.35 2.74
N ALA A 192 -8.25 -0.76 2.25
CA ALA A 192 -8.60 -2.10 2.69
C ALA A 192 -8.30 -2.37 4.16
N TYR A 193 -7.24 -1.78 4.73
CA TYR A 193 -6.90 -1.94 6.15
C TYR A 193 -7.50 -0.85 7.05
N VAL A 194 -7.99 0.26 6.47
CA VAL A 194 -8.69 1.33 7.24
C VAL A 194 -10.15 0.96 7.48
N TYR A 195 -10.77 0.26 6.53
CA TYR A 195 -12.15 -0.20 6.59
C TYR A 195 -12.36 -1.24 7.70
#